data_AF-A0A4P8QCG4-F1
#
_entry.id   AF-A0A4P8QCG4-F1
#
_cell.length_a   1.000
_cell.length_b   1.000
_cell.length_c   1.000
_cell.angle_alpha   90.00
_cell.angle_beta   90.00
_cell.angle_gamma   90.00
#
_symmetry.space_group_name_H-M   'P 1'
#
loop_
_entity.id
_entity.type
_entity.pdbx_description
1 polymer ?
#
loop_
_entity_poly.entity_id
_entity_poly.type
_entity_poly.pdbx_seq_one_letter_code
_entity_poly.pdbx_strand_id
1 'polypeptide(L)' 'MIQNNDAVAARLLAIREQLTTEVWSTAVAAATSGHHEDIRDLVKLKVDIEAIDFALGHRPAGTVDEDER' A
#
# COMPACT_ATOMS: atom_id res chain seq x y z
N MET A 1 17.22 -7.13 -14.40
CA MET A 1 16.21 -6.07 -14.17
C MET A 1 15.88 -5.91 -12.66
N ILE A 2 16.89 -5.89 -11.78
CA ILE A 2 16.67 -5.91 -10.32
C ILE A 2 16.48 -4.50 -9.73
N GLN A 3 17.08 -3.47 -10.34
CA GLN A 3 16.92 -2.07 -9.92
C GLN A 3 15.46 -1.56 -9.92
N ASN A 4 14.56 -2.23 -10.64
CA ASN A 4 13.17 -1.79 -10.74
C ASN A 4 12.31 -2.20 -9.53
N ASN A 5 12.61 -3.33 -8.88
CA ASN A 5 11.79 -3.83 -7.76
C ASN A 5 11.97 -3.01 -6.48
N ASP A 6 13.18 -2.51 -6.22
CA ASP A 6 13.47 -1.62 -5.09
C ASP A 6 12.83 -0.24 -5.25
N ALA A 7 12.93 0.33 -6.45
CA ALA A 7 12.27 1.60 -6.76
C ALA A 7 10.74 1.48 -6.66
N VAL A 8 10.16 0.37 -7.13
CA VAL A 8 8.72 0.10 -7.00
C VAL A 8 8.33 -0.07 -5.54
N ALA A 9 9.10 -0.81 -4.74
CA ALA A 9 8.83 -0.98 -3.32
C ALA A 9 8.87 0.35 -2.54
N ALA A 10 9.88 1.18 -2.80
CA ALA A 10 9.99 2.51 -2.18
C ALA A 10 8.80 3.40 -2.54
N ARG A 11 8.34 3.36 -3.80
CA ARG A 11 7.17 4.11 -4.25
C ARG A 11 5.88 3.61 -3.59
N LEU A 12 5.70 2.30 -3.48
CA LEU A 12 4.54 1.71 -2.81
C LEU A 12 4.50 2.07 -1.32
N LEU A 13 5.67 2.06 -0.66
CA LEU A 13 5.78 2.47 0.74
C LEU A 13 5.37 3.95 0.93
N ALA A 14 5.87 4.85 0.08
CA ALA A 14 5.52 6.27 0.14
C ALA A 14 4.01 6.51 -0.06
N ILE A 15 3.40 5.82 -1.03
CA ILE A 15 1.94 5.89 -1.26
C ILE A 15 1.18 5.39 -0.04
N ARG A 16 1.58 4.25 0.52
CA ARG A 16 0.97 3.68 1.72
C ARG A 16 1.03 4.62 2.92
N GLU A 17 2.18 5.25 3.19
CA GLU A 17 2.34 6.22 4.28
C GLU A 17 1.43 7.44 4.12
N GLN A 18 1.38 8.00 2.90
CA GLN A 18 0.50 9.12 2.60
C GLN A 18 -0.98 8.76 2.79
N LEU A 19 -1.43 7.64 2.23
CA LEU A 19 -2.82 7.20 2.34
C LEU A 19 -3.21 6.88 3.79
N THR A 20 -2.32 6.24 4.55
CA THR A 20 -2.58 5.90 5.97
C THR A 20 -2.80 7.14 6.83
N THR A 21 -2.10 8.24 6.52
CA THR A 21 -2.21 9.50 7.26
C THR A 21 -3.58 10.14 7.09
N GLU A 22 -4.17 10.03 5.90
CA GLU A 22 -5.38 10.78 5.53
C GLU A 22 -6.68 9.95 5.54
N VAL A 23 -6.60 8.63 5.38
CA VAL A 23 -7.80 7.79 5.13
C VAL A 23 -8.79 7.83 6.29
N TRP A 24 -8.31 7.84 7.53
CA TRP A 24 -9.19 7.78 8.70
C TRP A 24 -9.84 9.13 9.03
N SER A 25 -9.07 10.23 8.97
CA SER A 25 -9.63 11.57 9.14
C SER A 25 -10.69 11.87 8.09
N THR A 26 -10.43 11.47 6.84
CA THR A 26 -11.38 11.61 5.73
C THR A 26 -12.63 10.75 5.93
N ALA A 27 -12.47 9.50 6.38
CA ALA A 27 -13.61 8.60 6.64
C ALA A 27 -14.50 9.10 7.78
N VAL A 28 -13.90 9.64 8.84
CA VAL A 28 -14.63 10.27 9.95
C VAL A 28 -15.41 11.49 9.44
N ALA A 29 -14.78 12.36 8.65
CA ALA A 29 -15.48 13.51 8.06
C ALA A 29 -16.66 13.08 7.19
N ALA A 30 -16.47 12.10 6.30
CA ALA A 30 -17.54 11.54 5.46
C ALA A 30 -18.68 10.96 6.31
N ALA A 31 -18.37 10.25 7.39
CA ALA A 31 -19.37 9.74 8.32
C ALA A 31 -20.18 10.86 8.98
N THR A 32 -19.54 11.95 9.39
CA THR A 32 -20.25 13.10 9.97
C THR A 32 -21.17 13.81 8.97
N SER A 33 -20.81 13.79 7.69
CA SER A 33 -21.58 14.42 6.61
C SER A 33 -22.65 13.53 5.98
N GLY A 34 -22.78 12.26 6.38
CA GLY A 34 -23.71 11.30 5.74
C GLY A 34 -23.22 10.77 4.38
N HIS A 35 -21.92 10.93 4.12
CA HIS A 35 -21.09 10.40 3.02
C HIS A 35 -21.09 8.88 2.82
N HIS A 36 -22.23 8.18 2.77
CA HIS A 36 -22.23 6.71 2.87
C HIS A 36 -21.44 5.99 1.76
N GLU A 37 -21.44 6.51 0.53
CA GLU A 37 -20.64 5.96 -0.58
C GLU A 37 -19.15 6.23 -0.39
N ASP A 38 -18.78 7.45 0.00
CA ASP A 38 -17.39 7.84 0.30
C ASP A 38 -16.80 6.97 1.43
N ILE A 39 -17.57 6.68 2.47
CA ILE A 39 -17.15 5.79 3.56
C ILE A 39 -16.85 4.39 3.03
N ARG A 40 -17.70 3.85 2.14
CA ARG A 40 -17.50 2.52 1.55
C ARG A 40 -16.20 2.49 0.76
N ASP A 41 -15.93 3.51 -0.04
CA ASP A 41 -14.73 3.58 -0.86
C ASP A 41 -13.47 3.80 -0.03
N LEU A 42 -13.54 4.59 1.06
CA LEU A 42 -12.45 4.75 2.02
C LEU A 42 -12.16 3.46 2.80
N VAL A 43 -13.17 2.66 3.11
CA VAL A 43 -12.98 1.32 3.72
C VAL A 43 -12.29 0.37 2.74
N LYS A 44 -12.68 0.35 1.46
CA LYS A 44 -11.98 -0.46 0.44
C LYS A 44 -10.52 -0.01 0.29
N LEU A 45 -10.29 1.30 0.24
CA LEU A 45 -8.95 1.88 0.16
C LEU A 45 -8.07 1.43 1.33
N LYS A 46 -8.63 1.31 2.54
CA LYS A 46 -7.89 0.76 3.69
C LYS A 46 -7.45 -0.70 3.48
N VAL A 47 -8.31 -1.52 2.88
CA VAL A 47 -7.95 -2.90 2.53
C VAL A 47 -6.83 -2.92 1.48
N ASP A 48 -6.86 -2.02 0.50
CA ASP A 48 -5.80 -1.91 -0.51
C ASP A 48 -4.46 -1.47 0.09
N ILE A 49 -4.47 -0.58 1.09
CA ILE A 49 -3.28 -0.19 1.86
C ILE A 49 -2.66 -1.42 2.57
N GLU A 50 -3.50 -2.28 3.16
CA GLU A 50 -3.04 -3.52 3.81
C GLU A 50 -2.52 -4.55 2.77
N ALA A 51 -3.08 -4.57 1.56
CA ALA A 51 -2.56 -5.38 0.46
C ALA A 51 -1.16 -4.93 0.02
N ILE A 52 -0.84 -3.63 0.10
CA ILE A 52 0.53 -3.12 -0.14
C ILE A 52 1.50 -3.70 0.89
N ASP A 53 1.14 -3.72 2.18
CA ASP A 53 1.98 -4.31 3.24
C ASP A 53 2.25 -5.79 2.97
N PHE A 54 1.21 -6.53 2.58
CA PHE A 54 1.35 -7.93 2.19
C PHE A 54 2.31 -8.10 1.00
N ALA A 55 2.15 -7.30 -0.05
CA ALA A 55 2.99 -7.38 -1.25
C ALA A 55 4.46 -7.03 -0.96
N LEU A 56 4.71 -6.03 -0.12
CA LEU A 56 6.06 -5.67 0.31
C LEU A 56 6.71 -6.78 1.15
N GLY A 57 5.96 -7.41 2.05
CA GLY A 57 6.46 -8.52 2.89
C GLY A 57 6.72 -9.83 2.14
N HIS A 58 6.06 -10.04 1.00
CA HIS A 58 6.20 -11.24 0.16
C HIS A 58 6.95 -10.97 -1.14
N ARG A 59 7.60 -9.81 -1.26
CA ARG A 59 8.38 -9.49 -2.47
C ARG A 59 9.48 -10.54 -2.63
N PRO A 60 9.67 -11.12 -3.83
CA PRO A 60 10.77 -12.04 -4.05
C PRO A 60 12.09 -11.34 -3.68
N ALA A 61 12.79 -11.90 -2.69
CA ALA A 61 14.19 -11.59 -2.47
C ALA A 61 14.90 -11.95 -3.78
N GLY A 62 15.69 -11.04 -4.33
CA GLY A 62 16.45 -11.33 -5.54
C GLY A 62 17.17 -12.66 -5.32
N THR A 63 16.95 -13.63 -6.20
CA THR A 63 17.75 -14.84 -6.20
C THR A 63 19.19 -14.38 -6.32
N VAL A 64 19.97 -14.54 -5.24
CA VAL A 64 21.41 -14.67 -5.40
C VAL A 64 21.56 -15.84 -6.36
N ASP A 65 21.99 -15.54 -7.57
CA ASP A 65 22.38 -16.56 -8.53
C ASP A 65 23.50 -17.36 -7.84
N GLU A 66 23.12 -18.50 -7.24
CA GLU A 66 24.06 -19.55 -6.88
C GLU A 66 24.48 -20.26 -8.17
N ASP A 67 25.28 -19.57 -8.96
CA ASP A 67 26.22 -20.14 -9.93
C ASP A 67 27.50 -19.31 -9.69
N GLU A 68 28.60 -19.87 -9.18
CA GLU A 68 29.38 -20.90 -9.86
C GLU A 68 30.28 -21.65 -8.86
N ARG A 69 30.48 -22.94 -9.16
CA ARG A 69 31.39 -23.89 -8.52
C ARG A 69 32.86 -23.48 -8.55
#